data_AF-A0A1J4K8M3-F1
#
_entry.id   AF-A0A1J4K8M3-F1
#
_cell.length_a   1.000
_cell.length_b   1.000
_cell.length_c   1.000
_cell.angle_alpha   90.00
_cell.angle_beta   90.00
_cell.angle_gamma   90.00
#
_symmetry.space_group_name_H-M   'P 1'
#
loop_
_entity.id
_entity.type
_entity.pdbx_description
1 polymer ?
#
loop_
_entity_poly.entity_id
_entity_poly.type
_entity_poly.pdbx_seq_one_letter_code
_entity_poly.pdbx_strand_id
1 'polypeptide(L)'
;MMYFFIMLSCFLVLALSTQIITWDALENRTPDDICKLYEDNYVFQKTGNCYTEGEGCQYGTQSAEDIDHTTRRINFYRVITGLLPTTTGTEEVYRDNVNQACIIMQKNKIFSHSLTNTSLECWSQSGQTGAASSNIYYASVNTCSTSSISAYMGSLGHRRWVLHPPLISAYASVVGGYSALKVFGMPNNGSAEAFFIAYPPPGPVPYNVI
;
A
#
# COMPACT_ATOMS: atom_id res chain seq x y z
N MET A 1 -49.05 -23.74 -38.79
CA MET A 1 -47.87 -24.63 -38.60
C MET A 1 -46.61 -23.77 -38.56
N MET A 2 -46.54 -22.82 -37.63
CA MET A 2 -45.54 -21.73 -37.63
C MET A 2 -45.45 -21.05 -36.25
N TYR A 3 -45.33 -21.78 -35.13
CA TYR A 3 -45.15 -21.16 -33.80
C TYR A 3 -44.45 -22.08 -32.78
N PHE A 4 -43.55 -22.97 -33.20
CA PHE A 4 -42.91 -23.94 -32.27
C PHE A 4 -41.38 -24.03 -32.37
N PHE A 5 -40.70 -23.02 -32.94
CA PHE A 5 -39.25 -23.09 -33.18
C PHE A 5 -38.42 -21.88 -32.67
N ILE A 6 -39.01 -20.97 -31.87
CA ILE A 6 -38.30 -19.76 -31.38
C ILE A 6 -38.09 -19.76 -29.85
N MET A 7 -38.46 -20.83 -29.14
CA MET A 7 -38.30 -20.93 -27.67
C MET A 7 -37.24 -21.94 -27.22
N LEU A 8 -36.34 -22.38 -28.11
CA LEU A 8 -35.25 -23.31 -27.75
C LEU A 8 -33.84 -22.75 -28.00
N SER A 9 -33.70 -21.55 -28.57
CA SER A 9 -32.40 -20.93 -28.82
C SER A 9 -31.95 -19.94 -27.72
N CYS A 10 -32.84 -19.55 -26.80
CA CYS A 10 -32.51 -18.59 -25.75
C CYS A 10 -32.03 -19.24 -24.43
N PHE A 11 -32.23 -20.55 -24.25
CA PHE A 11 -31.74 -21.26 -23.06
C PHE A 11 -30.29 -21.73 -23.15
N LEU A 12 -29.68 -21.72 -24.35
CA LEU A 12 -28.30 -22.21 -24.52
C LEU A 12 -27.21 -21.15 -24.25
N VAL A 13 -27.59 -19.86 -24.10
CA VAL A 13 -26.61 -18.76 -23.95
C VAL A 13 -26.28 -18.45 -22.49
N LEU A 14 -27.04 -18.97 -21.52
CA LEU A 14 -26.76 -18.78 -20.08
C LEU A 14 -25.83 -19.84 -19.47
N ALA A 15 -25.40 -20.84 -20.25
CA ALA A 15 -24.46 -21.87 -19.80
C ALA A 15 -22.98 -21.52 -20.08
N LEU A 16 -22.70 -20.32 -20.57
CA LEU A 16 -21.34 -19.88 -20.86
C LEU A 16 -20.77 -19.09 -19.67
N SER A 17 -19.87 -19.76 -18.96
CA SER A 17 -18.86 -19.19 -18.06
C SER A 17 -19.33 -18.73 -16.67
N THR A 18 -19.41 -19.69 -15.74
CA THR A 18 -18.91 -19.45 -14.37
C THR A 18 -17.66 -20.30 -14.18
N GLN A 19 -16.54 -19.86 -14.75
CA GLN A 19 -15.27 -20.44 -14.33
C GLN A 19 -15.10 -20.10 -12.85
N ILE A 20 -15.25 -21.11 -11.98
CA ILE A 20 -14.88 -20.98 -10.57
C ILE A 20 -13.36 -20.94 -10.57
N ILE A 21 -12.81 -19.78 -10.23
CA ILE A 21 -11.37 -19.63 -10.01
C ILE A 21 -11.14 -19.94 -8.54
N THR A 22 -10.59 -21.10 -8.24
CA THR A 22 -10.13 -21.44 -6.88
C THR A 22 -8.69 -20.99 -6.71
N TRP A 23 -8.35 -20.66 -5.47
CA TRP A 23 -6.98 -20.46 -5.06
C TRP A 23 -6.71 -21.29 -3.82
N ASP A 24 -6.50 -22.59 -4.01
CA ASP A 24 -6.36 -23.58 -2.95
C ASP A 24 -5.33 -23.17 -1.89
N ALA A 25 -4.24 -22.52 -2.28
CA ALA A 25 -3.21 -22.03 -1.35
C ALA A 25 -3.70 -20.92 -0.38
N LEU A 26 -4.73 -20.16 -0.76
CA LEU A 26 -5.35 -19.12 0.06
C LEU A 26 -6.59 -19.67 0.79
N GLU A 27 -7.37 -20.51 0.11
CA GLU A 27 -8.58 -21.13 0.65
C GLU A 27 -8.27 -22.13 1.79
N ASN A 28 -7.18 -22.88 1.70
CA ASN A 28 -6.82 -23.92 2.67
C ASN A 28 -6.01 -23.41 3.88
N ARG A 29 -5.80 -22.09 4.03
CA ARG A 29 -5.12 -21.53 5.21
C ARG A 29 -5.98 -21.69 6.45
N THR A 30 -5.35 -21.99 7.58
CA THR A 30 -6.08 -22.10 8.86
C THR A 30 -6.21 -20.73 9.54
N PRO A 31 -7.20 -20.53 10.42
CA PRO A 31 -7.25 -19.34 11.28
C PRO A 31 -5.98 -19.14 12.09
N ASP A 32 -5.35 -20.22 12.59
CA ASP A 32 -4.12 -20.15 13.39
C ASP A 32 -2.93 -19.62 12.58
N ASP A 33 -2.78 -20.06 11.32
CA ASP A 33 -1.73 -19.54 10.41
C ASP A 33 -1.89 -18.04 10.18
N ILE A 34 -3.13 -17.58 9.98
CA ILE A 34 -3.46 -16.17 9.75
C ILE A 34 -3.29 -15.34 11.03
N CYS A 35 -3.68 -15.87 12.19
CA CYS A 35 -3.42 -15.25 13.48
C CYS A 35 -1.92 -15.07 13.71
N LYS A 36 -1.11 -16.08 13.44
CA LYS A 36 0.35 -15.97 13.54
C LYS A 36 0.91 -14.89 12.60
N LEU A 37 0.47 -14.87 11.34
CA LEU A 37 0.89 -13.85 10.38
C LEU A 37 0.49 -12.43 10.84
N TYR A 38 -0.71 -12.30 11.41
CA TYR A 38 -1.23 -11.05 11.97
C TYR A 38 -0.40 -10.55 13.15
N GLU A 39 -0.11 -11.40 14.13
CA GLU A 39 0.74 -11.06 15.28
C GLU A 39 2.16 -10.68 14.82
N ASP A 40 2.75 -11.46 13.91
CA ASP A 40 4.14 -11.29 13.49
C ASP A 40 4.34 -10.03 12.61
N ASN A 41 3.32 -9.63 11.84
CA ASN A 41 3.46 -8.61 10.78
C ASN A 41 2.49 -7.42 10.85
N TYR A 42 1.31 -7.59 11.46
CA TYR A 42 0.31 -6.55 11.57
C TYR A 42 0.31 -5.89 12.94
N VAL A 43 0.45 -6.63 14.04
CA VAL A 43 0.42 -5.99 15.36
C VAL A 43 1.66 -5.10 15.52
N PHE A 44 1.42 -3.82 15.83
CA PHE A 44 2.48 -2.84 16.09
C PHE A 44 2.14 -2.08 17.37
N GLN A 45 2.91 -2.37 18.42
CA GLN A 45 2.86 -1.63 19.68
C GLN A 45 3.93 -0.56 19.66
N LYS A 46 3.56 0.65 19.24
CA LYS A 46 4.46 1.81 19.19
C LYS A 46 5.12 2.04 20.56
N THR A 47 6.45 1.94 20.63
CA THR A 47 7.21 2.14 21.87
C THR A 47 7.76 3.57 22.04
N GLY A 48 7.83 4.35 20.96
CA GLY A 48 8.35 5.72 20.98
C GLY A 48 7.88 6.57 19.81
N ASN A 49 8.49 7.74 19.62
CA ASN A 49 8.16 8.61 18.48
C ASN A 49 8.66 7.98 17.17
N CYS A 50 7.80 7.97 16.16
CA CYS A 50 8.15 7.42 14.85
C CYS A 50 9.05 8.35 14.03
N TYR A 51 9.10 9.63 14.38
CA TYR A 51 9.95 10.62 13.72
C TYR A 51 10.45 11.68 14.71
N THR A 52 11.70 12.10 14.51
CA THR A 52 12.33 13.25 15.15
C THR A 52 12.61 14.29 14.07
N GLU A 53 12.13 15.52 14.26
CA GLU A 53 12.25 16.62 13.30
C GLU A 53 13.72 17.00 13.03
N GLY A 54 14.04 17.31 11.77
CA GLY A 54 15.33 17.85 11.36
C GLY A 54 15.37 19.38 11.38
N GLU A 55 16.52 19.97 11.03
CA GLU A 55 16.67 21.43 11.01
C GLU A 55 16.22 22.05 9.68
N GLY A 56 15.37 23.07 9.74
CA GLY A 56 14.90 23.77 8.55
C GLY A 56 14.20 22.84 7.55
N CYS A 57 14.78 22.73 6.35
CA CYS A 57 14.31 21.84 5.27
C CYS A 57 15.05 20.49 5.21
N GLN A 58 15.88 20.19 6.20
CA GLN A 58 16.56 18.90 6.28
C GLN A 58 15.62 17.84 6.84
N TYR A 59 15.67 16.64 6.26
CA TYR A 59 14.96 15.51 6.84
C TYR A 59 15.57 15.17 8.20
N GLY A 60 14.70 14.87 9.15
CA GLY A 60 15.10 14.40 10.46
C GLY A 60 15.39 12.90 10.46
N THR A 61 14.96 12.22 11.51
CA THR A 61 15.17 10.77 11.66
C THR A 61 13.85 10.07 11.89
N GLN A 62 13.51 9.15 10.99
CA GLN A 62 12.45 8.18 11.22
C GLN A 62 12.99 6.99 12.01
N SER A 63 12.23 6.54 13.00
CA SER A 63 12.62 5.40 13.83
C SER A 63 12.76 4.13 12.99
N ALA A 64 13.77 3.31 13.29
CA ALA A 64 13.95 2.02 12.64
C ALA A 64 12.75 1.08 12.88
N GLU A 65 12.11 1.18 14.06
CA GLU A 65 10.90 0.43 14.41
C GLU A 65 9.75 0.74 13.45
N ASP A 66 9.46 2.02 13.17
CA ASP A 66 8.39 2.38 12.21
C ASP A 66 8.73 1.96 10.77
N ILE A 67 10.00 2.05 10.36
CA ILE A 67 10.42 1.60 9.02
C ILE A 67 10.18 0.10 8.87
N ASP A 68 10.63 -0.70 9.84
CA ASP A 68 10.48 -2.16 9.83
C ASP A 68 9.00 -2.57 9.89
N HIS A 69 8.23 -2.00 10.82
CA HIS A 69 6.80 -2.31 10.93
C HIS A 69 5.98 -1.84 9.72
N THR A 70 6.42 -0.81 9.00
CA THR A 70 5.77 -0.40 7.74
C THR A 70 5.94 -1.46 6.67
N THR A 71 7.16 -1.97 6.49
CA THR A 71 7.44 -3.07 5.56
C THR A 71 6.69 -4.34 5.98
N ARG A 72 6.68 -4.69 7.26
CA ARG A 72 5.90 -5.83 7.78
C ARG A 72 4.41 -5.68 7.53
N ARG A 73 3.85 -4.48 7.73
CA ARG A 73 2.42 -4.21 7.48
C ARG A 73 2.07 -4.40 6.01
N ILE A 74 2.92 -3.90 5.10
CA ILE A 74 2.76 -4.12 3.66
C ILE A 74 2.81 -5.63 3.37
N ASN A 75 3.77 -6.34 3.96
CA ASN A 75 3.95 -7.78 3.78
C ASN A 75 2.79 -8.61 4.32
N PHE A 76 2.18 -8.22 5.44
CA PHE A 76 0.94 -8.85 5.93
C PHE A 76 -0.12 -8.84 4.82
N TYR A 77 -0.43 -7.67 4.27
CA TYR A 77 -1.44 -7.52 3.23
C TYR A 77 -1.07 -8.26 1.95
N ARG A 78 0.20 -8.21 1.54
CA ARG A 78 0.68 -8.92 0.35
C ARG A 78 0.56 -10.44 0.52
N VAL A 79 1.07 -10.99 1.62
CA VAL A 79 1.04 -12.43 1.89
C VAL A 79 -0.38 -12.95 2.02
N ILE A 80 -1.29 -12.24 2.70
CA ILE A 80 -2.67 -12.73 2.81
C ILE A 80 -3.40 -12.76 1.46
N THR A 81 -2.95 -11.97 0.48
CA THR A 81 -3.49 -11.94 -0.90
C THR A 81 -2.70 -12.81 -1.89
N GLY A 82 -1.76 -13.62 -1.40
CA GLY A 82 -0.97 -14.54 -2.23
C GLY A 82 0.20 -13.87 -2.97
N LEU A 83 0.55 -12.64 -2.62
CA LEU A 83 1.69 -11.93 -3.19
C LEU A 83 2.96 -12.18 -2.39
N LEU A 84 4.10 -12.17 -3.08
CA LEU A 84 5.41 -12.21 -2.44
C LEU A 84 5.65 -10.97 -1.56
N PRO A 85 6.31 -11.11 -0.41
CA PRO A 85 6.69 -9.98 0.42
C PRO A 85 7.66 -9.06 -0.32
N THR A 86 7.63 -7.79 0.09
CA THR A 86 8.53 -6.72 -0.32
C THR A 86 9.65 -6.57 0.73
N THR A 87 10.76 -5.94 0.35
CA THR A 87 11.85 -5.58 1.27
C THR A 87 11.78 -4.11 1.67
N THR A 88 12.46 -3.71 2.74
CA THR A 88 12.69 -2.29 3.00
C THR A 88 13.63 -1.74 1.93
N GLY A 89 13.20 -0.67 1.25
CA GLY A 89 13.99 -0.04 0.20
C GLY A 89 15.25 0.65 0.73
N THR A 90 16.35 0.50 0.00
CA THR A 90 17.69 1.00 0.37
C THR A 90 18.20 2.13 -0.51
N GLU A 91 17.62 2.32 -1.69
CA GLU A 91 18.03 3.35 -2.64
C GLU A 91 17.71 4.76 -2.13
N GLU A 92 18.76 5.58 -1.96
CA GLU A 92 18.64 6.93 -1.39
C GLU A 92 17.73 7.84 -2.21
N VAL A 93 17.77 7.77 -3.54
CA VAL A 93 16.95 8.61 -4.42
C VAL A 93 15.44 8.39 -4.19
N TYR A 94 15.01 7.19 -3.86
CA TYR A 94 13.60 6.89 -3.58
C TYR A 94 13.21 7.23 -2.15
N ARG A 95 14.13 7.11 -1.20
CA ARG A 95 13.96 7.63 0.16
C ARG A 95 13.83 9.16 0.14
N ASP A 96 14.73 9.86 -0.55
CA ASP A 96 14.71 11.33 -0.64
C ASP A 96 13.39 11.83 -1.22
N ASN A 97 12.88 11.19 -2.27
CA ASN A 97 11.56 11.51 -2.82
C ASN A 97 10.45 11.56 -1.74
N VAL A 98 10.30 10.49 -0.95
CA VAL A 98 9.22 10.42 0.06
C VAL A 98 9.49 11.33 1.25
N ASN A 99 10.75 11.50 1.64
CA ASN A 99 11.17 12.41 2.71
C ASN A 99 10.80 13.86 2.35
N GLN A 100 11.24 14.33 1.18
CA GLN A 100 11.00 15.70 0.72
C GLN A 100 9.52 15.98 0.50
N ALA A 101 8.75 14.99 0.01
CA ALA A 101 7.30 15.14 -0.13
C ALA A 101 6.65 15.41 1.23
N CYS A 102 7.02 14.65 2.26
CA CYS A 102 6.51 14.84 3.61
C CYS A 102 6.94 16.19 4.21
N ILE A 103 8.19 16.62 4.00
CA ILE A 103 8.68 17.94 4.46
C ILE A 103 7.86 19.07 3.85
N ILE A 104 7.70 19.10 2.51
CA ILE A 104 6.95 20.16 1.84
C ILE A 104 5.52 20.20 2.37
N MET A 105 4.85 19.05 2.49
CA MET A 105 3.49 18.98 3.02
C MET A 105 3.41 19.47 4.47
N GLN A 106 4.35 19.08 5.33
CA GLN A 106 4.41 19.48 6.73
C GLN A 106 4.66 20.99 6.91
N LYS A 107 5.67 21.56 6.22
CA LYS A 107 6.04 22.97 6.38
C LYS A 107 4.96 23.91 5.88
N ASN A 108 4.28 23.53 4.81
CA ASN A 108 3.24 24.35 4.20
C ASN A 108 1.83 24.02 4.70
N LYS A 109 1.66 22.97 5.53
CA LYS A 109 0.36 22.47 6.02
C LYS A 109 -0.62 22.16 4.88
N ILE A 110 -0.12 21.53 3.82
CA ILE A 110 -0.91 21.15 2.64
C ILE A 110 -0.91 19.63 2.46
N PHE A 111 -1.94 19.10 1.83
CA PHE A 111 -2.05 17.68 1.50
C PHE A 111 -2.37 17.53 0.01
N SER A 112 -1.37 17.20 -0.81
CA SER A 112 -1.51 17.20 -2.28
C SER A 112 -0.49 16.28 -2.94
N HIS A 113 -0.93 15.55 -3.96
CA HIS A 113 -0.05 14.85 -4.90
C HIS A 113 0.65 15.81 -5.88
N SER A 114 0.06 16.99 -6.11
CA SER A 114 0.59 18.01 -7.02
C SER A 114 1.27 19.11 -6.22
N LEU A 115 2.59 18.98 -6.04
CA LEU A 115 3.45 19.99 -5.41
C LEU A 115 4.22 20.77 -6.47
N THR A 116 3.50 21.37 -7.43
CA THR A 116 4.10 22.08 -8.58
C THR A 116 4.47 23.54 -8.28
N ASN A 117 3.93 24.12 -7.20
CA ASN A 117 4.23 25.49 -6.82
C ASN A 117 5.63 25.58 -6.20
N THR A 118 6.59 26.11 -6.95
CA THR A 118 7.98 26.29 -6.52
C THR A 118 8.17 27.34 -5.42
N SER A 119 7.14 28.10 -5.07
CA SER A 119 7.16 29.06 -3.95
C SER A 119 6.85 28.43 -2.59
N LEU A 120 6.53 27.12 -2.54
CA LEU A 120 6.30 26.41 -1.28
C LEU A 120 7.59 26.36 -0.46
N GLU A 121 7.46 26.47 0.86
CA GLU A 121 8.60 26.31 1.78
C GLU A 121 9.20 24.91 1.60
N CYS A 122 10.53 24.83 1.56
CA CYS A 122 11.29 23.60 1.34
C CYS A 122 10.95 22.88 0.02
N TRP A 123 10.41 23.59 -0.97
CA TRP A 123 10.13 22.99 -2.28
C TRP A 123 11.39 22.39 -2.90
N SER A 124 11.25 21.19 -3.44
CA SER A 124 12.29 20.49 -4.19
C SER A 124 11.67 19.62 -5.28
N GLN A 125 12.44 19.38 -6.34
CA GLN A 125 12.03 18.48 -7.42
C GLN A 125 11.81 17.05 -6.92
N SER A 126 12.62 16.58 -5.96
CA SER A 126 12.45 15.29 -5.29
C SER A 126 11.12 15.22 -4.55
N GLY A 127 10.74 16.26 -3.79
CA GLY A 127 9.48 16.27 -3.06
C GLY A 127 8.26 16.32 -3.97
N GLN A 128 8.32 17.07 -5.07
CA GLN A 128 7.30 17.02 -6.11
C GLN A 128 7.16 15.61 -6.71
N THR A 129 8.29 14.98 -7.06
CA THR A 129 8.33 13.63 -7.62
C THR A 129 7.79 12.61 -6.61
N GLY A 130 8.16 12.75 -5.35
CA GLY A 130 7.70 11.91 -4.25
C GLY A 130 6.19 11.97 -4.08
N ALA A 131 5.61 13.16 -3.93
CA ALA A 131 4.17 13.31 -3.75
C ALA A 131 3.38 12.77 -4.97
N ALA A 132 3.87 13.04 -6.18
CA ALA A 132 3.22 12.59 -7.41
C ALA A 132 3.29 11.06 -7.61
N SER A 133 4.27 10.37 -7.00
CA SER A 133 4.52 8.93 -7.21
C SER A 133 4.29 8.05 -5.98
N SER A 134 3.65 8.61 -4.95
CA SER A 134 3.42 7.94 -3.68
C SER A 134 1.94 7.86 -3.34
N ASN A 135 1.55 6.83 -2.59
CA ASN A 135 0.39 6.96 -1.71
C ASN A 135 0.77 7.96 -0.61
N ILE A 136 -0.07 8.95 -0.33
CA ILE A 136 0.17 9.94 0.73
C ILE A 136 -0.93 9.86 1.79
N TYR A 137 -0.57 10.15 3.02
CA TYR A 137 -1.45 10.08 4.17
C TYR A 137 -1.22 11.27 5.09
N TYR A 138 -2.30 11.73 5.73
CA TYR A 138 -2.26 12.77 6.73
C TYR A 138 -3.17 12.40 7.90
N ALA A 139 -2.67 12.53 9.13
CA ALA A 139 -3.47 12.40 10.33
C ALA A 139 -3.01 13.34 11.45
N SER A 140 -2.40 12.81 12.51
CA SER A 140 -1.96 13.60 13.68
C SER A 140 -0.45 13.76 13.69
N VAL A 141 0.08 14.74 14.44
CA VAL A 141 1.53 14.98 14.58
C VAL A 141 2.35 13.80 15.11
N ASN A 142 1.68 12.77 15.66
CA ASN A 142 2.30 11.55 16.18
C ASN A 142 2.15 10.35 15.24
N THR A 143 1.83 10.61 13.97
CA THR A 143 1.64 9.59 12.93
C THR A 143 2.92 8.80 12.71
N CYS A 144 2.74 7.52 12.42
CA CYS A 144 3.77 6.59 12.00
C CYS A 144 3.45 6.19 10.56
N SER A 145 4.47 5.97 9.73
CA SER A 145 4.23 5.51 8.36
C SER A 145 3.55 4.13 8.33
N THR A 146 3.75 3.30 9.37
CA THR A 146 3.06 2.02 9.55
C THR A 146 1.54 2.18 9.55
N SER A 147 1.02 3.21 10.23
CA SER A 147 -0.42 3.47 10.33
C SER A 147 -1.03 3.83 8.97
N SER A 148 -0.25 4.46 8.08
CA SER A 148 -0.72 4.84 6.75
C SER A 148 -1.06 3.64 5.87
N ILE A 149 -0.38 2.51 6.05
CA ILE A 149 -0.61 1.30 5.25
C ILE A 149 -2.03 0.76 5.47
N SER A 150 -2.50 0.70 6.71
CA SER A 150 -3.87 0.26 7.00
C SER A 150 -4.91 1.21 6.39
N ALA A 151 -4.64 2.52 6.41
CA ALA A 151 -5.51 3.51 5.76
C ALA A 151 -5.53 3.34 4.23
N TYR A 152 -4.37 3.08 3.60
CA TYR A 152 -4.29 2.81 2.16
C TYR A 152 -5.10 1.58 1.75
N MET A 153 -5.10 0.55 2.59
CA MET A 153 -5.91 -0.64 2.33
C MET A 153 -7.41 -0.39 2.39
N GLY A 154 -7.89 0.69 3.02
CA GLY A 154 -9.31 1.10 2.97
C GLY A 154 -9.72 1.82 1.67
N SER A 155 -8.77 2.24 0.82
CA SER A 155 -9.04 3.02 -0.38
C SER A 155 -8.66 2.25 -1.64
N LEU A 156 -9.58 2.13 -2.62
CA LEU A 156 -9.36 1.32 -3.83
C LEU A 156 -8.09 1.72 -4.60
N GLY A 157 -7.87 3.02 -4.79
CA GLY A 157 -6.71 3.53 -5.53
C GLY A 157 -5.39 3.27 -4.80
N HIS A 158 -5.36 3.52 -3.49
CA HIS A 158 -4.15 3.29 -2.69
C HIS A 158 -3.85 1.80 -2.51
N ARG A 159 -4.88 0.98 -2.26
CA ARG A 159 -4.81 -0.48 -2.13
C ARG A 159 -4.21 -1.13 -3.38
N ARG A 160 -4.64 -0.70 -4.57
CA ARG A 160 -4.12 -1.18 -5.85
C ARG A 160 -2.60 -1.03 -5.96
N TRP A 161 -2.02 -0.02 -5.29
CA TRP A 161 -0.59 0.21 -5.27
C TRP A 161 0.15 -0.60 -4.20
N VAL A 162 -0.42 -0.77 -3.00
CA VAL A 162 0.15 -1.64 -1.95
C VAL A 162 0.21 -3.10 -2.43
N LEU A 163 -0.84 -3.54 -3.12
CA LEU A 163 -0.95 -4.87 -3.71
C LEU A 163 -0.41 -4.95 -5.15
N HIS A 164 0.35 -3.95 -5.60
CA HIS A 164 0.93 -3.98 -6.94
C HIS A 164 1.99 -5.11 -7.02
N PRO A 165 1.83 -6.13 -7.87
CA PRO A 165 2.76 -7.27 -7.89
C PRO A 165 4.23 -6.88 -8.11
N PRO A 166 4.55 -5.93 -9.02
CA PRO A 166 5.92 -5.43 -9.21
C PRO A 166 6.55 -4.66 -8.04
N LEU A 167 5.81 -4.36 -6.96
CA LEU A 167 6.33 -3.64 -5.79
C LEU A 167 7.24 -4.55 -4.94
N ILE A 168 8.54 -4.52 -5.20
CA ILE A 168 9.54 -5.36 -4.51
C ILE A 168 10.29 -4.66 -3.38
N SER A 169 10.16 -3.33 -3.26
CA SER A 169 10.74 -2.58 -2.15
C SER A 169 9.82 -1.47 -1.66
N ALA A 170 9.69 -1.33 -0.35
CA ALA A 170 8.93 -0.30 0.34
C ALA A 170 9.81 0.90 0.68
N TYR A 171 9.46 2.06 0.13
CA TYR A 171 10.04 3.35 0.51
C TYR A 171 8.94 4.18 1.16
N ALA A 172 8.92 4.19 2.49
CA ALA A 172 7.99 4.99 3.25
C ALA A 172 8.74 6.05 4.08
N SER A 173 8.07 7.15 4.34
CA SER A 173 8.56 8.26 5.18
C SER A 173 7.40 8.82 6.00
N VAL A 174 7.73 9.47 7.11
CA VAL A 174 6.79 10.29 7.88
C VAL A 174 7.47 11.55 8.43
N VAL A 175 6.82 12.70 8.32
CA VAL A 175 7.26 13.98 8.88
C VAL A 175 6.05 14.66 9.53
N GLY A 176 6.09 14.81 10.85
CA GLY A 176 4.97 15.31 11.64
C GLY A 176 3.69 14.49 11.39
N GLY A 177 2.71 15.11 10.75
CA GLY A 177 1.42 14.47 10.44
C GLY A 177 1.34 13.75 9.10
N TYR A 178 2.37 13.85 8.25
CA TYR A 178 2.32 13.45 6.84
C TYR A 178 3.18 12.23 6.59
N SER A 179 2.62 11.23 5.90
CA SER A 179 3.33 10.03 5.45
C SER A 179 3.24 9.90 3.94
N ALA A 180 4.27 9.30 3.34
CA ALA A 180 4.30 8.94 1.93
C ALA A 180 4.88 7.53 1.78
N LEU A 181 4.28 6.71 0.91
CA LEU A 181 4.79 5.42 0.45
C LEU A 181 4.97 5.50 -1.06
N LYS A 182 6.21 5.41 -1.55
CA LYS A 182 6.48 5.40 -3.00
C LYS A 182 5.95 4.13 -3.62
N VAL A 183 5.18 4.26 -4.71
CA VAL A 183 4.46 3.12 -5.31
C VAL A 183 4.68 2.96 -6.81
N PHE A 184 5.21 3.98 -7.48
CA PHE A 184 5.69 3.88 -8.87
C PHE A 184 6.87 4.83 -9.13
N GLY A 185 7.40 4.81 -10.35
CA GLY A 185 8.62 5.54 -10.71
C GLY A 185 9.88 4.95 -10.06
N MET A 186 9.87 3.63 -9.83
CA MET A 186 10.98 2.80 -9.35
C MET A 186 11.16 1.62 -10.33
N PRO A 187 12.30 0.92 -10.34
CA PRO A 187 12.49 -0.27 -11.15
C PRO A 187 11.42 -1.31 -10.84
N ASN A 188 10.68 -1.74 -11.87
CA ASN A 188 9.63 -2.74 -11.75
C ASN A 188 10.24 -4.14 -11.90
N ASN A 189 10.93 -4.60 -10.87
CA ASN A 189 11.64 -5.89 -10.91
C ASN A 189 10.85 -7.04 -10.26
N GLY A 190 9.61 -6.81 -9.84
CA GLY A 190 8.74 -7.87 -9.33
C GLY A 190 7.98 -8.61 -10.43
N SER A 191 7.50 -9.82 -10.12
CA SER A 191 6.69 -10.60 -11.04
C SER A 191 5.37 -9.88 -11.38
N ALA A 192 5.04 -9.80 -12.66
CA ALA A 192 3.75 -9.29 -13.14
C ALA A 192 2.63 -10.35 -13.09
N GLU A 193 2.94 -11.57 -12.65
CA GLU A 193 2.06 -12.73 -12.73
C GLU A 193 1.00 -12.74 -11.61
N ALA A 194 0.02 -11.84 -11.70
CA ALA A 194 -1.24 -12.00 -10.98
C ALA A 194 -2.39 -11.69 -11.95
N PHE A 195 -3.14 -12.71 -12.34
CA PHE A 195 -4.32 -12.55 -13.22
C PHE A 195 -5.41 -11.70 -12.55
N PHE A 196 -5.58 -11.88 -11.24
CA PHE A 196 -6.42 -11.05 -10.38
C PHE A 196 -5.90 -11.12 -8.94
N ILE A 197 -6.26 -10.11 -8.13
CA ILE A 197 -5.95 -10.08 -6.70
C ILE A 197 -7.27 -9.73 -6.00
N ALA A 198 -7.81 -10.67 -5.23
CA ALA A 198 -9.01 -10.44 -4.44
C ALA A 198 -8.67 -9.78 -3.10
N TYR A 199 -9.45 -8.78 -2.72
CA TYR A 199 -9.37 -8.18 -1.39
C TYR A 199 -10.79 -7.85 -0.87
N PRO A 200 -11.23 -8.46 0.25
CA PRO A 200 -10.53 -9.47 1.04
C PRO A 200 -10.24 -10.77 0.24
N PRO A 201 -9.14 -11.49 0.55
CA PRO A 201 -8.81 -12.76 -0.09
C PRO A 201 -9.75 -13.89 0.38
N PRO A 202 -9.87 -15.01 -0.36
CA PRO A 202 -10.60 -16.17 0.13
C PRO A 202 -9.90 -16.82 1.34
N GLY A 203 -10.66 -17.51 2.17
CA GLY A 203 -10.18 -18.11 3.43
C GLY A 203 -10.26 -17.15 4.63
N PRO A 204 -9.64 -17.50 5.77
CA PRO A 204 -9.69 -16.70 6.99
C PRO A 204 -9.00 -15.33 6.85
N VAL A 205 -9.63 -14.27 7.35
CA VAL A 205 -9.07 -12.90 7.38
C VAL A 205 -9.48 -12.23 8.70
N PRO A 206 -8.58 -11.50 9.40
CA PRO A 206 -8.96 -10.76 10.60
C PRO A 206 -10.00 -9.67 10.29
N TYR A 207 -11.06 -9.59 11.08
CA TYR A 207 -12.19 -8.69 10.78
C TYR A 207 -11.82 -7.20 10.78
N ASN A 208 -10.76 -6.82 11.50
CA ASN A 208 -10.37 -5.41 11.65
C ASN A 208 -9.47 -4.91 10.52
N VAL A 209 -9.17 -5.75 9.52
CA VAL A 209 -8.38 -5.36 8.35
C VAL A 209 -9.22 -5.28 7.07
N ILE A 210 -10.51 -5.62 7.12
CA ILE A 210 -11.44 -5.58 5.97
C ILE A 210 -12.28 -4.32 5.92
#